data_AF-A0A3A5AQM8-F1
#
_entry.id   AF-A0A3A5AQM8-F1
#
_cell.length_a   1.000
_cell.length_b   1.000
_cell.length_c   1.000
_cell.angle_alpha   90.00
_cell.angle_beta   90.00
_cell.angle_gamma   90.00
#
_symmetry.space_group_name_H-M   'P 1'
#
loop_
_entity.id
_entity.type
_entity.pdbx_description
1 polymer ?
#
loop_
_entity_poly.entity_id
_entity_poly.type
_entity_poly.pdbx_seq_one_letter_code
_entity_poly.pdbx_strand_id
1 'polypeptide(L)'
;MSILIRGFLQIPEVRSRISPDFPWDDNINQVRVEYGKVTEKIQRVEANLERLKNGGWPQPLRMHLINKDVVSITRSLRFMDARLASLNTELEVSLLQAPSIQRASLNLHLQEIKALQASCGNYHRNLQEVSQKAQYFQARLQTKPGRF
;
A
#
# COMPACT_ATOMS: atom_id res chain seq x y z
N MET A 1 7.71 -11.22 32.76
CA MET A 1 8.08 -12.56 32.25
C MET A 1 7.21 -12.87 31.02
N SER A 2 7.64 -12.51 29.81
CA SER A 2 6.87 -12.70 28.57
C SER A 2 7.66 -13.47 27.50
N ILE A 3 8.48 -14.42 27.93
CA ILE A 3 9.33 -15.23 27.02
C ILE A 3 8.65 -16.57 26.68
N LEU A 4 7.72 -17.05 27.51
CA LEU A 4 7.08 -18.36 27.32
C LEU A 4 6.00 -18.39 26.22
N ILE A 5 5.45 -17.24 25.83
CA ILE A 5 4.41 -17.18 24.77
C ILE A 5 5.02 -17.29 23.37
N ARG A 6 6.27 -16.81 23.17
CA ARG A 6 6.93 -16.89 21.85
C ARG A 6 7.39 -18.30 21.48
N GLY A 7 7.74 -19.14 22.47
CA GLY A 7 8.15 -20.53 22.22
C GLY A 7 6.99 -21.44 21.84
N PHE A 8 5.79 -21.20 22.40
CA PHE A 8 4.61 -22.03 22.15
C PHE A 8 4.07 -21.90 20.71
N LEU A 9 4.26 -20.74 20.07
CA LEU A 9 3.85 -20.48 18.69
C LEU A 9 4.82 -21.04 17.63
N GLN A 10 5.96 -21.61 18.05
CA GLN A 10 6.95 -22.23 17.16
C GLN A 10 6.78 -23.74 17.00
N ILE A 11 5.84 -24.35 17.72
CA ILE A 11 5.55 -25.78 17.60
C ILE A 11 4.64 -26.01 16.38
N PRO A 12 5.07 -26.76 15.34
CA PRO A 12 4.30 -26.95 14.11
C PRO A 12 2.90 -27.55 14.35
N GLU A 13 2.77 -28.41 15.36
CA GLU A 13 1.51 -29.08 15.73
C GLU A 13 0.53 -28.15 16.47
N VAL A 14 1.02 -27.07 17.07
CA VAL A 14 0.20 -26.02 17.69
C VAL A 14 -0.24 -25.02 16.62
N ARG A 15 0.62 -24.74 15.63
CA ARG A 15 0.30 -23.88 14.48
C ARG A 15 -0.72 -24.51 13.52
N SER A 16 -0.76 -25.83 13.42
CA SER A 16 -1.76 -26.54 12.61
C SER A 16 -3.12 -26.70 13.32
N ARG A 17 -3.18 -26.52 14.64
CA ARG A 17 -4.41 -26.52 15.45
C ARG A 17 -4.93 -25.11 15.80
N ILE A 18 -4.10 -24.08 15.64
CA ILE A 18 -4.39 -22.64 15.81
C ILE A 18 -4.08 -21.97 14.47
N SER A 19 -4.99 -21.74 13.52
CA SER A 19 -6.20 -20.97 13.71
C SER A 19 -7.05 -21.00 12.42
N PRO A 20 -8.26 -21.56 12.44
CA PRO A 20 -9.33 -21.16 11.52
C PRO A 20 -9.64 -19.65 11.63
N ASP A 21 -9.29 -19.03 12.76
CA ASP A 21 -9.50 -17.63 13.12
C ASP A 21 -8.23 -16.76 12.98
N PHE A 22 -7.28 -17.13 12.11
CA PHE A 22 -6.21 -16.16 11.79
C PHE A 22 -6.91 -14.94 11.17
N PRO A 23 -6.62 -13.70 11.62
CA PRO A 23 -7.35 -12.51 11.20
C PRO A 23 -6.93 -12.09 9.78
N TRP A 24 -6.91 -13.04 8.84
CA TRP A 24 -6.68 -12.85 7.40
C TRP A 24 -7.61 -11.76 6.90
N ASP A 25 -8.89 -11.88 7.25
CA ASP A 25 -9.92 -10.94 6.85
C ASP A 25 -9.63 -9.54 7.41
N ASP A 26 -9.31 -9.38 8.69
CA ASP A 26 -8.99 -8.06 9.25
C ASP A 26 -7.73 -7.44 8.60
N ASN A 27 -6.71 -8.25 8.35
CA ASN A 27 -5.46 -7.78 7.76
C ASN A 27 -5.61 -7.40 6.30
N ILE A 28 -6.34 -8.21 5.52
CA ILE A 28 -6.68 -7.92 4.13
C ILE A 28 -7.64 -6.73 4.08
N ASN A 29 -8.60 -6.62 5.00
CA ASN A 29 -9.49 -5.47 5.11
C ASN A 29 -8.72 -4.18 5.39
N GLN A 30 -7.71 -4.21 6.27
CA GLN A 30 -6.83 -3.05 6.48
C GLN A 30 -6.11 -2.64 5.20
N VAL A 31 -5.58 -3.60 4.43
CA VAL A 31 -4.96 -3.32 3.13
C VAL A 31 -5.98 -2.73 2.15
N ARG A 32 -7.18 -3.29 2.05
CA ARG A 32 -8.27 -2.79 1.19
C ARG A 32 -8.72 -1.38 1.56
N VAL A 33 -8.79 -1.06 2.86
CA VAL A 33 -9.09 0.29 3.35
C VAL A 33 -8.01 1.28 2.92
N GLU A 34 -6.74 0.92 3.08
CA GLU A 34 -5.64 1.76 2.61
C GLU A 34 -5.62 1.88 1.08
N TYR A 35 -6.00 0.83 0.35
CA TYR A 35 -6.17 0.83 -1.10
C TYR A 35 -7.20 1.89 -1.55
N GLY A 36 -8.36 1.93 -0.90
CA GLY A 36 -9.37 2.96 -1.15
C GLY A 36 -8.84 4.38 -0.91
N LYS A 37 -8.17 4.60 0.22
CA LYS A 37 -7.57 5.90 0.56
C LYS A 37 -6.50 6.33 -0.46
N VAL A 38 -5.66 5.39 -0.91
CA VAL A 38 -4.62 5.66 -1.92
C VAL A 38 -5.26 6.01 -3.27
N THR A 39 -6.29 5.29 -3.68
CA THR A 39 -7.05 5.58 -4.92
C THR A 39 -7.54 7.02 -4.94
N GLU A 40 -8.27 7.43 -3.90
CA GLU A 40 -8.86 8.76 -3.80
C GLU A 40 -7.79 9.86 -3.79
N LYS A 41 -6.68 9.62 -3.10
CA LYS A 41 -5.56 10.57 -3.04
C LYS A 41 -4.86 10.71 -4.38
N ILE A 42 -4.59 9.60 -5.08
CA ILE A 42 -3.97 9.63 -6.42
C ILE A 42 -4.86 10.42 -7.38
N GLN A 43 -6.16 10.09 -7.44
CA GLN A 43 -7.12 10.81 -8.30
C GLN A 43 -7.17 12.31 -7.98
N ARG A 44 -7.14 12.68 -6.69
CA ARG A 44 -7.10 14.08 -6.25
C ARG A 44 -5.82 14.78 -6.71
N VAL A 45 -4.66 14.13 -6.59
CA VAL A 45 -3.40 14.71 -7.04
C VAL A 45 -3.39 14.87 -8.56
N GLU A 46 -3.82 13.86 -9.31
CA GLU A 46 -3.92 13.91 -10.77
C GLU A 46 -4.84 15.04 -11.24
N ALA A 47 -6.04 15.17 -10.66
CA ALA A 47 -6.97 16.24 -10.96
C ALA A 47 -6.38 17.63 -10.66
N ASN A 48 -5.62 17.76 -9.57
CA ASN A 48 -4.94 19.01 -9.23
C ASN A 48 -3.80 19.34 -10.20
N LEU A 49 -3.04 18.34 -10.66
CA LEU A 49 -1.99 18.52 -11.65
C LEU A 49 -2.55 18.86 -13.04
N GLU A 50 -3.67 18.26 -13.43
CA GLU A 50 -4.31 18.53 -14.73
C GLU A 50 -4.85 19.97 -14.80
N ARG A 51 -5.42 20.46 -13.70
CA ARG A 51 -5.81 21.88 -13.56
C ARG A 51 -4.64 22.86 -13.72
N LEU A 52 -3.40 22.44 -13.41
CA LEU A 52 -2.20 23.26 -13.64
C LEU A 52 -1.73 23.23 -15.09
N LYS A 53 -1.98 22.15 -15.84
CA LYS A 53 -1.67 22.08 -17.27
C LYS A 53 -2.51 23.04 -18.10
N ASN A 54 -3.78 23.27 -17.73
CA ASN A 54 -4.73 24.10 -18.49
C ASN A 54 -4.49 25.62 -18.34
N GLY A 55 -3.23 26.05 -18.20
CA GLY A 55 -2.82 27.46 -18.28
C GLY A 55 -2.61 28.18 -16.94
N GLY A 56 -2.76 27.50 -15.80
CA GLY A 56 -2.54 28.08 -14.48
C GLY A 56 -1.07 28.04 -14.07
N TRP A 57 -0.50 29.19 -13.65
CA TRP A 57 0.75 29.15 -12.87
C TRP A 57 0.52 28.31 -11.61
N PRO A 58 1.45 27.40 -11.25
CA PRO A 58 1.35 26.68 -9.99
C PRO A 58 1.20 27.67 -8.83
N GLN A 59 0.30 27.35 -7.91
CA GLN A 59 0.08 28.15 -6.70
C GLN A 59 0.79 27.46 -5.54
N PRO A 60 1.56 28.18 -4.69
CA PRO A 60 2.32 27.57 -3.59
C PRO A 60 1.45 26.70 -2.67
N LEU A 61 0.25 27.17 -2.30
CA LEU A 61 -0.66 26.41 -1.43
C LEU A 61 -1.15 25.12 -2.09
N ARG A 62 -1.44 25.15 -3.41
CA ARG A 62 -1.85 23.95 -4.15
C ARG A 62 -0.72 22.93 -4.26
N MET A 63 0.50 23.40 -4.52
CA MET A 63 1.67 22.53 -4.55
C MET A 63 1.98 21.92 -3.17
N HIS A 64 1.78 22.68 -2.09
CA HIS A 64 1.88 22.14 -0.74
C HIS A 64 0.90 20.99 -0.50
N LEU A 65 -0.37 21.13 -0.93
CA LEU A 65 -1.37 20.07 -0.81
C LEU A 65 -1.01 18.84 -1.65
N ILE A 66 -0.58 19.04 -2.91
CA ILE A 66 -0.10 17.95 -3.78
C ILE A 66 1.05 17.18 -3.11
N ASN A 67 2.06 17.89 -2.59
CA ASN A 67 3.21 17.27 -1.95
C ASN A 67 2.81 16.52 -0.67
N LYS A 68 1.89 17.06 0.14
CA LYS A 68 1.36 16.40 1.33
C LYS A 68 0.64 15.09 0.97
N ASP A 69 -0.17 15.11 -0.09
CA ASP A 69 -0.87 13.91 -0.57
C ASP A 69 0.13 12.87 -1.11
N VAL A 70 1.13 13.27 -1.90
CA VAL A 70 2.21 12.37 -2.40
C VAL A 70 2.96 11.69 -1.25
N VAL A 71 3.34 12.44 -0.22
CA VAL A 71 4.00 11.87 0.98
C VAL A 71 3.06 10.91 1.71
N SER A 72 1.78 11.25 1.84
CA SER A 72 0.80 10.38 2.48
C SER A 72 0.57 9.09 1.69
N ILE A 73 0.46 9.17 0.35
CA ILE A 73 0.32 8.00 -0.52
C ILE A 73 1.55 7.10 -0.38
N THR A 74 2.75 7.69 -0.37
CA THR A 74 4.01 6.94 -0.20
C THR A 74 4.01 6.14 1.11
N ARG A 75 3.55 6.75 2.21
CA ARG A 75 3.46 6.06 3.52
C ARG A 75 2.45 4.91 3.50
N SER A 76 1.26 5.15 2.95
CA SER A 76 0.22 4.10 2.82
C SER A 76 0.69 2.95 1.93
N LEU A 77 1.38 3.23 0.81
CA LEU A 77 1.93 2.19 -0.05
C LEU A 77 2.98 1.33 0.66
N ARG A 78 3.93 1.95 1.37
CA ARG A 78 4.92 1.21 2.16
C ARG A 78 4.27 0.32 3.22
N PHE A 79 3.22 0.81 3.87
CA PHE A 79 2.44 0.03 4.83
C PHE A 79 1.79 -1.19 4.14
N MET A 80 1.12 -0.98 3.01
CA MET A 80 0.48 -2.07 2.26
C MET A 80 1.50 -3.09 1.76
N ASP A 81 2.65 -2.66 1.23
CA ASP A 81 3.72 -3.56 0.77
C ASP A 81 4.23 -4.45 1.91
N ALA A 82 4.55 -3.85 3.06
CA ALA A 82 5.03 -4.59 4.22
C ALA A 82 3.98 -5.58 4.74
N ARG A 83 2.71 -5.16 4.76
CA ARG A 83 1.60 -6.01 5.20
C ARG A 83 1.37 -7.19 4.26
N LEU A 84 1.31 -6.93 2.95
CA LEU A 84 1.13 -7.97 1.94
C LEU A 84 2.32 -8.94 1.89
N ALA A 85 3.55 -8.46 2.08
CA ALA A 85 4.73 -9.31 2.18
C ALA A 85 4.65 -10.25 3.39
N SER A 86 4.28 -9.72 4.57
CA SER A 86 4.07 -10.52 5.79
C SER A 86 3.02 -11.61 5.58
N LEU A 87 1.86 -11.21 5.03
CA LEU A 87 0.75 -12.13 4.76
C LEU A 87 1.14 -13.21 3.72
N ASN A 88 1.88 -12.85 2.68
CA ASN A 88 2.38 -13.81 1.68
C ASN A 88 3.28 -14.86 2.32
N THR A 89 4.27 -14.44 3.13
CA THR A 89 5.17 -15.36 3.84
C THR A 89 4.41 -16.27 4.81
N GLU A 90 3.45 -15.72 5.56
CA GLU A 90 2.63 -16.50 6.49
C GLU A 90 1.78 -17.55 5.76
N LEU A 91 1.19 -17.20 4.61
CA LEU A 91 0.41 -18.13 3.78
C LEU A 91 1.27 -19.21 3.14
N GLU A 92 2.45 -18.87 2.64
CA GLU A 92 3.38 -19.84 2.08
C GLU A 92 3.80 -20.88 3.14
N VAL A 93 4.13 -20.44 4.36
CA VAL A 93 4.44 -21.38 5.46
C VAL A 93 3.22 -22.21 5.84
N SER A 94 2.03 -21.62 5.85
CA SER A 94 0.79 -22.32 6.19
C SER A 94 0.44 -23.39 5.15
N LEU A 95 0.63 -23.11 3.86
CA LEU A 95 0.42 -24.06 2.76
C LEU A 95 1.31 -25.31 2.85
N LEU A 96 2.55 -25.15 3.30
CA LEU A 96 3.48 -26.27 3.50
C LEU A 96 3.00 -27.23 4.59
N GLN A 97 2.31 -26.71 5.61
CA GLN A 97 1.85 -27.46 6.78
C GLN A 97 0.38 -27.91 6.67
N ALA A 98 -0.37 -27.38 5.70
CA ALA A 98 -1.81 -27.60 5.60
C ALA A 98 -2.15 -28.99 5.02
N PRO A 99 -3.17 -29.68 5.59
CA PRO A 99 -3.76 -30.86 4.99
C PRO A 99 -4.45 -30.52 3.65
N SER A 100 -4.56 -31.51 2.76
CA SER A 100 -5.05 -31.33 1.38
C SER A 100 -6.39 -30.59 1.27
N ILE A 101 -7.30 -30.83 2.22
CA ILE A 101 -8.65 -30.23 2.28
C ILE A 101 -8.59 -28.70 2.44
N GLN A 102 -7.59 -28.16 3.12
CA GLN A 102 -7.46 -26.71 3.39
C GLN A 102 -6.61 -25.99 2.33
N ARG A 103 -5.80 -26.73 1.56
CA ARG A 103 -4.88 -26.15 0.56
C ARG A 103 -5.60 -25.34 -0.52
N ALA A 104 -6.79 -25.77 -0.95
CA ALA A 104 -7.56 -25.04 -1.95
C ALA A 104 -7.91 -23.62 -1.47
N SER A 105 -8.42 -23.50 -0.24
CA SER A 105 -8.75 -22.20 0.37
C SER A 105 -7.53 -21.31 0.56
N LEU A 106 -6.44 -21.88 1.10
CA LEU A 106 -5.20 -21.13 1.30
C LEU A 106 -4.58 -20.67 -0.02
N ASN A 107 -4.68 -21.47 -1.09
CA ASN A 107 -4.25 -21.06 -2.43
C ASN A 107 -5.08 -19.89 -2.97
N LEU A 108 -6.39 -19.84 -2.68
CA LEU A 108 -7.24 -18.70 -3.06
C LEU A 108 -6.79 -17.41 -2.36
N HIS A 109 -6.52 -17.46 -1.05
CA HIS A 109 -6.00 -16.29 -0.33
C HIS A 109 -4.62 -15.86 -0.83
N LEU A 110 -3.75 -16.82 -1.17
CA LEU A 110 -2.45 -16.51 -1.78
C LEU A 110 -2.60 -15.80 -3.13
N GLN A 111 -3.55 -16.25 -3.97
CA GLN A 111 -3.86 -15.58 -5.24
C GLN A 111 -4.39 -14.16 -5.02
N GLU A 112 -5.24 -13.95 -4.02
CA GLU A 112 -5.75 -12.63 -3.67
C GLU A 112 -4.62 -11.67 -3.25
N ILE A 113 -3.71 -12.12 -2.40
CA ILE A 113 -2.54 -11.31 -1.99
C ILE A 113 -1.69 -10.95 -3.20
N LYS A 114 -1.43 -11.89 -4.10
CA LYS A 114 -0.67 -11.63 -5.32
C LYS A 114 -1.35 -10.60 -6.21
N ALA A 115 -2.69 -10.64 -6.31
CA ALA A 115 -3.46 -9.64 -7.03
C ALA A 115 -3.36 -8.25 -6.37
N LEU A 116 -3.43 -8.17 -5.03
CA LEU A 116 -3.25 -6.93 -4.28
C LEU A 116 -1.82 -6.38 -4.42
N GLN A 117 -0.80 -7.24 -4.39
CA GLN A 117 0.59 -6.85 -4.62
C GLN A 117 0.80 -6.28 -6.03
N ALA A 118 0.25 -6.94 -7.05
CA ALA A 118 0.29 -6.43 -8.42
C ALA A 118 -0.39 -5.05 -8.52
N SER A 119 -1.51 -4.87 -7.82
CA SER A 119 -2.22 -3.59 -7.76
C SER A 119 -1.43 -2.50 -7.01
N CYS A 120 -0.72 -2.85 -5.93
CA CYS A 120 0.22 -1.93 -5.27
C CYS A 120 1.36 -1.53 -6.21
N GLY A 121 1.87 -2.47 -7.02
CA GLY A 121 2.83 -2.17 -8.08
C GLY A 121 2.32 -1.15 -9.11
N ASN A 122 1.03 -1.18 -9.45
CA ASN A 122 0.41 -0.15 -10.30
C ASN A 122 0.40 1.22 -9.62
N TYR A 123 0.09 1.29 -8.32
CA TYR A 123 0.13 2.56 -7.60
C TYR A 123 1.52 3.14 -7.47
N HIS A 124 2.56 2.31 -7.28
CA HIS A 124 3.94 2.80 -7.28
C HIS A 124 4.30 3.47 -8.60
N ARG A 125 3.90 2.87 -9.74
CA ARG A 125 4.08 3.45 -11.07
C ARG A 125 3.33 4.78 -11.22
N ASN A 126 2.05 4.82 -10.86
CA ASN A 126 1.25 6.04 -10.92
C ASN A 126 1.83 7.13 -10.02
N LEU A 127 2.22 6.79 -8.80
CA LEU A 127 2.85 7.72 -7.86
C LEU A 127 4.16 8.27 -8.42
N GLN A 128 4.97 7.45 -9.09
CA GLN A 128 6.20 7.89 -9.74
C GLN A 128 5.90 8.94 -10.82
N GLU A 129 4.94 8.67 -11.72
CA GLU A 129 4.54 9.61 -12.76
C GLU A 129 3.99 10.93 -12.19
N VAL A 130 3.12 10.82 -11.19
CA VAL A 130 2.52 11.97 -10.49
C VAL A 130 3.58 12.79 -9.76
N SER A 131 4.54 12.14 -9.11
CA SER A 131 5.63 12.80 -8.39
C SER A 131 6.56 13.55 -9.35
N GLN A 132 6.88 12.98 -10.52
CA GLN A 132 7.67 13.67 -11.54
C GLN A 132 6.95 14.93 -12.06
N LYS A 133 5.65 14.83 -12.35
CA LYS A 133 4.83 15.98 -12.75
C LYS A 133 4.79 17.05 -11.66
N ALA A 134 4.61 16.66 -10.40
CA ALA A 134 4.62 17.59 -9.27
C ALA A 134 5.98 18.31 -9.12
N GLN A 135 7.10 17.58 -9.25
CA GLN A 135 8.44 18.16 -9.23
C GLN A 135 8.66 19.17 -10.35
N TYR A 136 8.19 18.89 -11.57
CA TYR A 136 8.25 19.84 -12.68
C TYR A 136 7.52 21.16 -12.36
N PHE A 137 6.30 21.10 -11.83
CA PHE A 137 5.56 22.30 -11.45
C PHE A 137 6.16 23.02 -10.23
N GLN A 138 6.75 22.28 -9.29
CA GLN A 138 7.47 22.84 -8.16
C GLN A 138 8.71 23.61 -8.62
N ALA A 139 9.47 23.11 -9.59
CA ALA A 139 10.60 23.82 -10.17
C ALA A 139 10.15 25.10 -10.88
N ARG A 140 9.04 25.06 -11.63
CA ARG A 140 8.44 26.26 -12.26
C ARG A 140 8.00 27.33 -11.27
N LEU A 141 7.56 26.95 -10.06
CA LEU A 141 7.29 27.92 -8.99
C LEU A 141 8.55 28.67 -8.58
N GLN A 142 9.68 27.97 -8.47
CA GLN A 142 10.94 28.51 -7.98
C GLN A 142 11.63 29.40 -9.03
N THR A 143 11.39 29.15 -10.32
CA THR A 143 11.98 29.92 -11.42
C THR A 143 11.13 31.09 -11.91
N LYS A 144 10.00 31.40 -11.25
CA LYS A 144 9.14 32.51 -11.67
C LYS A 144 9.91 33.84 -11.55
N PRO A 145 10.20 34.55 -12.65
CA PRO A 145 10.87 35.83 -12.58
C PRO A 145 9.89 36.89 -12.04
N GLY A 146 10.30 37.63 -11.01
CA GLY A 146 9.58 38.79 -10.50
C GLY A 146 8.83 38.59 -9.18
N ARG A 147 9.56 38.74 -8.06
CA ARG A 147 9.14 39.43 -6.82
C ARG A 147 10.39 39.91 -6.08
N PHE A 148 10.99 40.98 -6.60
CA PHE A 148 11.63 42.05 -5.83
C PHE A 148 11.14 43.36 -6.44
#